data_AF-A0A7K6AYQ5-F1
#
_entry.id   AF-A0A7K6AYQ5-F1
#
_cell.length_a   1.000
_cell.length_b   1.000
_cell.length_c   1.000
_cell.angle_alpha   90.00
_cell.angle_beta   90.00
_cell.angle_gamma   90.00
#
_symmetry.space_group_name_H-M   'P 1'
#
loop_
_entity.id
_entity.type
_entity.pdbx_description
1 polymer ?
#
loop_
_entity_poly.entity_id
_entity_poly.type
_entity_poly.pdbx_seq_one_letter_code
_entity_poly.pdbx_strand_id
1 'polypeptide(L)'
;CFLAVELDPNYIRAFLRRAELYEKTEKLDEALEDYKAVLEKDPSVHQAREACMVSLFRPNFKPRTFLSGVKTQCHFCKQLHMSKLKDLGNLVLRPFGLSTENFQIKQDSSTGSYSINFVQNPNNNR
;
A
#
# COMPACT_ATOMS: atom_id res chain seq x y z
N CYS A 1 -24.67 -12.36 17.49
CA CYS A 1 -23.98 -11.38 16.62
C CYS A 1 -23.89 -11.89 15.18
N PHE A 2 -23.36 -13.09 14.92
CA PHE A 2 -23.23 -13.64 13.55
C PHE A 2 -24.58 -13.78 12.81
N LEU A 3 -25.55 -14.47 13.41
CA LEU A 3 -26.90 -14.61 12.87
C LEU A 3 -27.61 -13.25 12.65
N ALA A 4 -27.29 -12.23 13.46
CA ALA A 4 -27.91 -10.91 13.33
C ALA A 4 -27.38 -10.13 12.12
N VAL A 5 -26.10 -10.33 11.75
CA VAL A 5 -25.50 -9.74 10.54
C VAL A 5 -26.00 -10.47 9.28
N GLU A 6 -26.28 -11.77 9.37
CA GLU A 6 -26.87 -12.56 8.28
C GLU A 6 -28.34 -12.17 8.01
N LEU A 7 -29.10 -11.89 9.07
CA LEU A 7 -30.50 -11.48 8.96
C LEU A 7 -30.66 -10.03 8.51
N ASP A 8 -29.82 -9.12 9.01
CA ASP A 8 -29.84 -7.71 8.62
C ASP A 8 -28.40 -7.19 8.41
N PRO A 9 -27.94 -7.11 7.14
CA PRO A 9 -26.63 -6.59 6.79
C PRO A 9 -26.42 -5.10 7.12
N ASN A 10 -27.49 -4.36 7.45
CA ASN A 10 -27.43 -2.95 7.83
C ASN A 10 -27.53 -2.73 9.33
N TYR A 11 -27.56 -3.79 10.13
CA TYR A 11 -27.71 -3.67 11.57
C TYR A 11 -26.41 -3.24 12.27
N ILE A 12 -26.16 -1.92 12.29
CA ILE A 12 -24.97 -1.28 12.85
C ILE A 12 -24.64 -1.77 14.27
N ARG A 13 -25.65 -1.94 15.13
CA ARG A 13 -25.45 -2.39 16.52
C ARG A 13 -24.89 -3.82 16.59
N ALA A 14 -25.18 -4.70 15.64
CA ALA A 14 -24.60 -6.04 15.63
C ALA A 14 -23.11 -6.02 15.28
N PHE A 15 -22.68 -5.17 14.35
CA PHE A 15 -21.27 -5.00 14.02
C PHE A 15 -20.49 -4.42 15.20
N LEU A 16 -21.01 -3.38 15.87
CA LEU A 16 -20.38 -2.83 17.07
C LEU A 16 -20.23 -3.88 18.19
N ARG A 17 -21.28 -4.66 18.46
CA ARG A 17 -21.23 -5.74 19.45
C ARG A 17 -20.26 -6.86 19.08
N ARG A 18 -20.14 -7.17 17.78
CA ARG A 18 -19.18 -8.17 17.29
C ARG A 18 -17.74 -7.67 17.44
N ALA A 19 -17.49 -6.41 17.10
CA ALA A 19 -16.20 -5.76 17.27
C ALA A 19 -15.77 -5.69 18.76
N GLU A 20 -16.67 -5.33 19.68
CA GLU A 20 -16.40 -5.36 21.13
C GLU A 20 -16.02 -6.76 21.64
N LEU A 21 -16.63 -7.82 21.08
CA LEU A 21 -16.27 -9.20 21.42
C LEU A 21 -14.90 -9.58 20.87
N TYR A 22 -14.56 -9.08 19.68
CA TYR A 22 -13.23 -9.28 19.10
C TYR A 22 -12.14 -8.56 19.86
N GLU A 23 -12.38 -7.34 20.36
CA GLU A 23 -11.46 -6.66 21.27
C GLU A 23 -11.20 -7.45 22.55
N LYS A 24 -12.25 -8.02 23.15
CA LYS A 24 -12.14 -8.87 24.35
C LYS A 24 -11.40 -10.18 24.09
N THR A 25 -11.41 -10.67 22.86
CA THR A 25 -10.72 -11.91 22.45
C THR A 25 -9.36 -11.62 21.80
N GLU A 26 -8.87 -10.38 21.90
CA GLU A 26 -7.60 -9.90 21.35
C GLU A 26 -7.47 -10.02 19.81
N LYS A 27 -8.60 -10.22 19.13
CA LYS A 27 -8.71 -10.30 17.66
C LYS A 27 -8.90 -8.92 17.05
N LEU A 28 -7.85 -8.09 17.13
CA LEU A 28 -7.93 -6.68 16.76
C LEU A 28 -8.08 -6.45 15.25
N ASP A 29 -7.57 -7.35 14.42
CA ASP A 29 -7.70 -7.26 12.96
C ASP A 29 -9.18 -7.40 12.54
N GLU A 30 -9.87 -8.42 13.05
CA GLU A 30 -11.30 -8.66 12.78
C GLU A 30 -12.20 -7.59 13.40
N ALA A 31 -11.85 -7.08 14.59
CA ALA A 31 -12.56 -5.95 15.21
C ALA A 31 -12.55 -4.71 14.31
N LEU A 32 -11.42 -4.42 13.67
CA LEU A 32 -11.29 -3.25 12.81
C LEU A 32 -12.04 -3.37 11.49
N GLU A 33 -12.16 -4.57 10.94
CA GLU A 33 -13.01 -4.79 9.76
C GLU A 33 -14.47 -4.47 10.09
N ASP A 34 -14.94 -4.90 11.26
CA ASP A 34 -16.29 -4.59 11.73
C ASP A 34 -16.49 -3.09 12.00
N TYR A 35 -15.52 -2.41 12.63
CA TYR A 35 -15.59 -0.96 12.84
C TYR A 35 -15.54 -0.17 11.54
N LYS A 36 -14.78 -0.61 10.54
CA LYS A 36 -14.77 -0.01 9.20
C LYS A 36 -16.13 -0.16 8.51
N ALA A 37 -16.72 -1.36 8.55
CA ALA A 37 -18.06 -1.59 7.99
C ALA A 37 -19.13 -0.71 8.65
N VAL A 38 -18.98 -0.41 9.96
CA VAL A 38 -19.83 0.57 10.65
C VAL A 38 -19.61 1.99 10.12
N LEU A 39 -18.36 2.43 9.99
CA LEU A 39 -18.03 3.78 9.52
C LEU A 39 -18.41 4.02 8.04
N GLU A 40 -18.39 2.97 7.22
CA GLU A 40 -18.88 3.04 5.83
C GLU A 40 -20.39 3.27 5.76
N LYS A 41 -21.15 2.73 6.73
CA LYS A 41 -22.60 2.91 6.80
C LYS A 41 -23.00 4.21 7.50
N ASP A 42 -22.38 4.49 8.64
CA ASP A 42 -22.61 5.69 9.43
C ASP A 42 -21.27 6.26 9.95
N PRO A 43 -20.73 7.28 9.26
CA PRO A 43 -19.51 7.97 9.68
C PRO A 43 -19.65 8.74 11.01
N SER A 44 -20.87 8.97 11.49
CA SER A 44 -21.16 9.74 12.72
C SER A 44 -20.91 8.92 14.00
N VAL A 45 -20.72 7.60 13.87
CA VAL A 45 -20.55 6.71 15.02
C VAL A 45 -19.19 6.93 15.69
N HIS A 46 -19.18 7.75 16.73
CA HIS A 46 -17.98 8.09 17.50
C HIS A 46 -17.25 6.86 18.05
N GLN A 47 -17.99 5.84 18.50
CA GLN A 47 -17.44 4.60 19.06
C GLN A 47 -16.54 3.85 18.06
N ALA A 48 -16.98 3.72 16.81
CA ALA A 48 -16.21 3.04 15.77
C ALA A 48 -14.96 3.85 15.39
N ARG A 49 -15.06 5.18 15.36
CA ARG A 49 -13.94 6.07 15.05
C ARG A 49 -12.87 6.03 16.15
N GLU A 50 -13.30 6.05 17.41
CA GLU A 50 -12.42 5.96 18.57
C GLU A 50 -11.71 4.60 18.60
N ALA A 51 -12.45 3.49 18.45
CA ALA A 51 -11.87 2.15 18.44
C ALA A 51 -10.84 1.97 17.31
N CYS A 52 -11.10 2.55 16.13
CA CYS A 52 -10.18 2.55 15.01
C CYS A 52 -8.89 3.34 15.32
N MET A 53 -9.00 4.47 16.01
CA MET A 53 -7.86 5.30 16.44
C MET A 53 -7.04 4.63 17.55
N VAL A 54 -7.70 4.06 18.56
CA VAL A 54 -7.06 3.38 19.70
C VAL A 54 -6.32 2.12 19.23
N SER A 55 -6.90 1.37 18.30
CA SER A 55 -6.27 0.16 17.75
C SER A 55 -4.96 0.48 17.02
N LEU A 56 -4.89 1.59 16.29
CA LEU A 56 -3.67 2.03 15.59
C LEU A 56 -2.52 2.43 16.53
N PHE A 57 -2.83 2.85 17.77
CA PHE A 57 -1.83 3.28 18.75
C PHE A 57 -1.33 2.13 19.65
N ARG A 58 -1.88 0.92 19.52
CA ARG A 58 -1.51 -0.20 20.39
C ARG A 58 -0.16 -0.80 19.95
N PRO A 59 0.82 -1.00 20.85
CA PRO A 59 2.21 -1.31 20.49
C PRO A 59 2.44 -2.67 19.80
N ASN A 60 1.49 -3.61 19.92
CA ASN A 60 1.53 -4.92 19.25
C ASN A 60 0.56 -5.02 18.05
N PHE A 61 -0.05 -3.91 17.65
CA PHE A 61 -0.97 -3.89 16.54
C PHE A 61 -0.19 -3.94 15.23
N LYS A 62 -0.21 -5.12 14.57
CA LYS A 62 0.31 -5.31 13.22
C LYS A 62 -0.89 -5.34 12.27
N PRO A 63 -1.37 -4.19 11.77
CA PRO A 63 -2.49 -4.20 10.84
C PRO A 63 -2.09 -4.95 9.58
N ARG A 64 -2.55 -6.20 9.46
CA ARG A 64 -2.28 -7.02 8.28
C ARG A 64 -2.87 -6.38 7.01
N THR A 65 -3.94 -5.61 7.17
CA THR A 65 -4.68 -4.93 6.10
C THR A 65 -4.17 -3.52 5.77
N PHE A 66 -3.47 -2.83 6.68
CA PHE A 66 -2.95 -1.47 6.41
C PHE A 66 -1.59 -1.50 5.68
N LEU A 67 -0.78 -2.53 5.90
CA LEU A 67 0.53 -2.69 5.26
C LEU A 67 0.46 -3.02 3.77
N SER A 68 -0.61 -3.68 3.30
CA SER A 68 -0.77 -4.03 1.87
C SER A 68 -1.14 -2.82 1.01
N GLY A 69 -1.94 -1.89 1.52
CA GLY A 69 -2.30 -0.65 0.82
C GLY A 69 -1.12 0.32 0.65
N VAL A 70 -0.34 0.53 1.72
CA VAL A 70 0.79 1.48 1.70
C VAL A 70 1.96 0.99 0.85
N LYS A 71 2.26 -0.31 0.83
CA LYS A 71 3.30 -0.89 -0.05
C LYS A 71 2.99 -0.67 -1.53
N THR A 72 1.71 -0.79 -1.91
CA THR A 72 1.28 -0.69 -3.30
C THR A 72 1.42 0.74 -3.83
N GLN A 73 1.07 1.74 -3.01
CA GLN A 73 1.29 3.15 -3.37
C GLN A 73 2.78 3.51 -3.46
N CYS A 74 3.63 2.95 -2.59
CA CYS A 74 5.07 3.18 -2.66
C CYS A 74 5.68 2.62 -3.96
N HIS A 75 5.23 1.45 -4.42
CA HIS A 75 5.68 0.88 -5.69
C HIS A 75 5.17 1.70 -6.89
N PHE A 76 3.91 2.13 -6.87
CA PHE A 76 3.33 2.99 -7.90
C PHE A 76 4.05 4.33 -8.01
N CYS A 77 4.27 5.02 -6.89
CA CYS A 77 5.02 6.27 -6.85
C CYS A 77 6.48 6.07 -7.32
N LYS A 78 7.14 4.97 -6.91
CA LYS A 78 8.50 4.65 -7.39
C LYS A 78 8.53 4.45 -8.90
N GLN A 79 7.62 3.67 -9.46
CA GLN A 79 7.57 3.44 -10.91
C GLN A 79 7.29 4.73 -11.68
N LEU A 80 6.30 5.53 -11.24
CA LEU A 80 5.96 6.80 -11.88
C LEU A 80 7.12 7.80 -11.85
N HIS A 81 7.80 7.94 -10.71
CA HIS A 81 8.94 8.85 -10.57
C HIS A 81 10.14 8.38 -11.37
N MET A 82 10.42 7.07 -11.41
CA MET A 82 11.51 6.51 -12.21
C MET A 82 11.28 6.72 -13.71
N SER A 83 10.05 6.58 -14.19
CA SER A 83 9.74 6.82 -15.60
C SER A 83 10.01 8.28 -15.98
N LYS A 84 9.54 9.24 -15.17
CA LYS A 84 9.80 10.67 -15.38
C LYS A 84 11.30 11.02 -15.31
N LEU A 85 12.05 10.38 -14.42
CA LEU A 85 13.50 10.58 -14.31
C LEU A 85 14.23 10.06 -15.55
N LYS A 86 13.79 8.92 -16.10
CA LYS A 86 14.30 8.38 -17.36
C LYS A 86 14.02 9.32 -18.53
N ASP A 87 12.83 9.90 -18.59
CA ASP A 87 12.47 10.86 -19.64
C ASP A 87 13.31 12.14 -19.56
N LEU A 88 13.56 12.65 -18.34
CA LEU A 88 14.45 13.79 -18.13
C LEU A 88 15.89 13.46 -18.52
N GLY A 89 16.40 12.29 -18.13
CA GLY A 89 17.72 11.82 -18.55
C GLY A 89 17.82 11.70 -20.07
N ASN A 90 16.78 11.18 -20.73
CA ASN A 90 16.73 11.10 -22.18
C ASN A 90 16.74 12.49 -22.85
N LEU A 91 16.10 13.51 -22.26
CA LEU A 91 16.15 14.88 -22.80
C LEU A 91 17.58 15.44 -22.82
N VAL A 92 18.38 15.14 -21.78
CA VAL A 92 19.79 15.56 -21.69
C VAL A 92 20.70 14.72 -22.60
N LEU A 93 20.39 13.44 -22.79
CA LEU A 93 21.22 12.51 -23.55
C LEU A 93 20.96 12.50 -25.07
N ARG A 94 19.77 12.94 -25.51
CA ARG A 94 19.39 13.02 -26.93
C ARG A 94 20.37 13.81 -27.81
N PRO A 95 20.87 15.00 -27.42
CA PRO A 95 21.87 15.74 -28.20
C PRO A 95 23.18 14.97 -28.45
N PHE A 96 23.45 13.94 -27.65
CA PHE A 96 24.64 13.08 -27.76
C PHE A 96 24.37 11.76 -28.48
N GLY A 97 23.15 11.53 -29.00
CA GLY A 97 22.76 10.25 -29.59
C GLY A 97 22.67 9.11 -28.56
N LEU A 98 22.48 9.45 -27.29
CA LEU A 98 22.42 8.52 -26.17
C LEU A 98 21.03 8.50 -25.53
N SER A 99 20.74 7.43 -24.81
CA SER A 99 19.53 7.26 -24.02
C SER A 99 19.84 6.56 -22.70
N THR A 100 18.92 6.68 -21.74
CA THR A 100 18.96 5.98 -20.46
C THR A 100 18.89 4.46 -20.60
N GLU A 101 18.57 3.92 -21.78
CA GLU A 101 18.58 2.49 -22.09
C GLU A 101 19.95 1.97 -22.50
N ASN A 102 20.84 2.87 -22.93
CA ASN A 102 22.23 2.49 -23.24
C ASN A 102 23.01 2.11 -21.98
N PHE A 103 22.56 2.52 -20.80
CA PHE A 103 23.22 2.27 -19.53
C PHE A 103 22.46 1.17 -18.76
N GLN A 104 22.84 -0.09 -18.98
CA GLN A 104 22.26 -1.23 -18.29
C GLN A 104 22.91 -1.44 -16.93
N ILE A 105 22.14 -1.22 -15.88
CA ILE A 105 22.57 -1.45 -14.51
C ILE A 105 22.33 -2.92 -14.16
N LYS A 106 23.39 -3.66 -13.87
CA LYS A 106 23.33 -5.02 -13.32
C LYS A 106 23.73 -4.97 -11.85
N GLN A 107 22.80 -5.35 -10.98
CA GLN A 107 23.05 -5.49 -9.56
C GLN A 107 23.43 -6.93 -9.26
N ASP A 108 24.63 -7.16 -8.71
CA ASP A 108 25.04 -8.49 -8.28
C ASP A 108 24.47 -8.77 -6.87
N SER A 109 23.56 -9.75 -6.79
CA SER A 109 22.82 -10.07 -5.54
C SER A 109 23.72 -10.59 -4.42
N SER A 110 24.96 -10.99 -4.73
CA SER A 110 25.91 -11.55 -3.78
C SER A 110 26.73 -10.50 -3.02
N THR A 111 27.03 -9.37 -3.66
CA THR A 111 27.93 -8.32 -3.12
C THR A 111 27.24 -6.97 -2.97
N GLY A 112 26.00 -6.81 -3.46
CA GLY A 112 25.28 -5.55 -3.45
C GLY A 112 25.91 -4.48 -4.36
N SER A 113 26.90 -4.86 -5.16
CA SER A 113 27.65 -3.94 -6.03
C SER A 113 26.82 -3.62 -7.28
N TYR A 114 26.84 -2.34 -7.68
CA TYR A 114 26.21 -1.86 -8.90
C TYR A 114 27.25 -1.82 -10.02
N SER A 115 27.00 -2.58 -11.10
CA SER A 115 27.80 -2.53 -12.31
C SER A 115 27.00 -1.86 -13.42
N ILE A 116 27.58 -0.86 -14.07
CA ILE A 116 26.94 -0.14 -15.18
C ILE A 116 27.61 -0.62 -16.46
N ASN A 117 26.85 -1.30 -17.31
CA ASN A 117 27.30 -1.73 -18.63
C ASN A 117 26.73 -0.78 -19.67
N PHE A 118 27.58 -0.31 -20.56
CA PHE A 118 27.15 0.50 -21.69
C PHE A 118 26.93 -0.38 -22.92
N VAL A 119 25.73 -0.36 -23.47
CA VAL A 119 25.37 -1.07 -24.71
C VAL A 119 24.92 -0.06 -25.74
N GLN A 120 25.68 0.04 -26.83
CA GLN A 120 25.40 0.94 -27.93
C GLN A 120 24.48 0.22 -28.93
N ASN A 121 23.20 0.58 -28.97
CA ASN A 121 22.26 0.01 -29.94
C ASN A 121 22.36 0.83 -31.25
N PRO A 122 22.78 0.25 -32.39
CA PRO A 122 23.06 1.00 -33.62
C PRO A 122 21.82 1.56 -34.34
N ASN A 123 20.60 1.34 -33.84
CA ASN A 123 19.34 1.66 -34.54
C ASN A 123 18.59 2.92 -34.05
N ASN A 124 19.15 3.75 -33.17
CA ASN A 124 18.40 4.88 -32.57
C ASN A 124 18.56 6.23 -33.32
N ASN A 125 19.11 6.22 -34.54
CA ASN A 125 19.28 7.41 -35.37
C ASN A 125 18.20 7.49 -36.44
N ARG A 126 16.99 7.95 -36.08
CA ARG A 126 16.06 8.59 -37.03
C ARG A 126 15.13 9.56 -36.30
#